data_AF-A0A969BSL2-F1
#
_entry.id   AF-A0A969BSL2-F1
#
_cell.length_a   1.000
_cell.length_b   1.000
_cell.length_c   1.000
_cell.angle_alpha   90.00
_cell.angle_beta   90.00
_cell.angle_gamma   90.00
#
_symmetry.space_group_name_H-M   'P 1'
#
loop_
_entity.id
_entity.type
_entity.pdbx_description
1 polymer ?
#
loop_
_entity_poly.entity_id
_entity_poly.type
_entity_poly.pdbx_seq_one_letter_code
_entity_poly.pdbx_strand_id
1 'polypeptide(L)'
;MIYQDKYVFLKPVDPKINIVPVMTFQFEAGHGQSSLKIRCAMFTRDDEDKLAAIGYRFDSPTASTSDANKHSFYHVQPIKNLTLNEGHVLPCPQWIPERQPSIPLDAKDALTLFVSFLVSLYGRSYLAGLFSVSSFGPKLRSYVKDMHIGR
;
A
#
# COMPACT_ATOMS: atom_id res chain seq x y z
N MET A 1 3.29 -13.65 15.83
CA MET A 1 2.96 -14.43 14.63
C MET A 1 3.13 -13.53 13.43
N ILE A 2 3.96 -13.91 12.47
CA ILE A 2 4.21 -13.14 11.24
C ILE A 2 3.39 -13.80 10.13
N TYR A 3 2.49 -13.04 9.50
CA TYR A 3 1.84 -13.47 8.27
C TYR A 3 2.61 -12.86 7.10
N GLN A 4 3.18 -13.72 6.26
CA GLN A 4 4.01 -13.32 5.13
C GLN A 4 3.84 -14.37 4.05
N ASP A 5 3.07 -14.07 3.00
CA ASP A 5 3.04 -14.89 1.78
C ASP A 5 2.28 -14.23 0.62
N LYS A 6 2.74 -14.58 -0.60
CA LYS A 6 2.12 -14.55 -1.94
C LYS A 6 1.54 -13.23 -2.47
N TYR A 7 1.98 -12.91 -3.68
CA TYR A 7 1.43 -11.85 -4.51
C TYR A 7 -0.09 -12.01 -4.66
N VAL A 8 -0.83 -10.94 -4.35
CA VAL A 8 -2.27 -10.85 -4.52
C VAL A 8 -2.52 -9.96 -5.74
N PHE A 9 -3.07 -10.56 -6.80
CA PHE A 9 -3.61 -9.80 -7.93
C PHE A 9 -4.92 -9.15 -7.50
N LEU A 10 -4.95 -7.82 -7.50
CA LEU A 10 -6.14 -7.06 -7.17
C LEU A 10 -6.95 -6.78 -8.44
N LYS A 11 -8.21 -6.38 -8.27
CA LYS A 11 -9.04 -5.95 -9.40
C LYS A 11 -8.37 -4.75 -10.10
N PRO A 12 -8.41 -4.67 -11.44
CA PRO A 12 -7.99 -3.47 -12.16
C PRO A 12 -8.67 -2.22 -11.59
N VAL A 13 -7.91 -1.13 -11.49
CA VAL A 13 -8.41 0.15 -10.94
C VAL A 13 -9.46 0.75 -11.86
N ASP A 14 -9.19 0.71 -13.17
CA ASP A 14 -10.13 1.08 -14.22
C ASP A 14 -10.12 -0.06 -15.25
N PRO A 15 -11.26 -0.74 -15.52
CA PRO A 15 -11.30 -1.82 -16.50
C PRO A 15 -10.98 -1.38 -17.94
N LYS A 16 -10.97 -0.07 -18.22
CA LYS A 16 -10.57 0.48 -19.53
C LYS A 16 -9.06 0.69 -19.64
N ILE A 17 -8.37 0.77 -18.51
CA ILE A 17 -6.93 0.99 -18.44
C ILE A 17 -6.32 -0.35 -18.02
N ASN A 18 -5.46 -0.94 -18.85
CA ASN A 18 -4.85 -2.25 -18.61
C ASN A 18 -3.79 -2.21 -17.49
N ILE A 19 -4.14 -1.64 -16.33
CA ILE A 19 -3.33 -1.57 -15.13
C ILE A 19 -3.80 -2.64 -14.14
N VAL A 20 -2.90 -3.56 -13.83
CA VAL A 20 -3.13 -4.65 -12.87
C VAL A 20 -2.32 -4.37 -11.60
N PRO A 21 -2.97 -4.07 -10.47
CA PRO A 21 -2.27 -3.93 -9.20
C PRO A 21 -1.92 -5.30 -8.62
N VAL A 22 -0.67 -5.47 -8.24
CA VAL A 22 -0.17 -6.65 -7.53
C VAL A 22 0.34 -6.21 -6.17
N MET A 23 -0.25 -6.78 -5.13
CA MET A 23 0.03 -6.43 -3.73
C MET A 23 0.77 -7.56 -3.02
N THR A 24 1.72 -7.20 -2.17
CA THR A 24 2.21 -8.05 -1.09
C THR A 24 2.04 -7.32 0.23
N PHE A 25 1.94 -8.06 1.33
CA PHE A 25 1.90 -7.47 2.65
C PHE A 25 2.65 -8.33 3.67
N GLN A 26 3.12 -7.68 4.72
CA GLN A 26 3.68 -8.30 5.91
C GLN A 26 2.95 -7.71 7.10
N PHE A 27 2.39 -8.59 7.94
CA PHE A 27 1.68 -8.19 9.15
C PHE A 27 2.31 -8.86 10.38
N GLU A 28 2.60 -8.04 11.39
CA GLU A 28 3.13 -8.50 12.67
C GLU A 28 2.20 -8.06 13.79
N ALA A 29 1.52 -9.03 14.39
CA ALA A 29 0.72 -8.79 15.58
C ALA A 29 1.64 -8.59 16.80
N GLY A 30 1.49 -7.47 17.49
CA GLY A 30 2.24 -7.14 18.71
C GLY A 30 1.31 -6.88 19.90
N HIS A 31 1.83 -7.07 21.12
CA HIS A 31 1.10 -6.85 22.38
C HIS A 31 0.85 -5.36 22.74
N GLY A 32 1.02 -4.43 21.80
CA GLY A 32 0.80 -2.99 22.00
C GLY A 32 0.53 -2.23 20.71
N GLN A 33 1.33 -2.46 19.67
CA GLN A 33 1.08 -1.91 18.34
C GLN A 33 1.34 -3.00 17.29
N SER A 34 0.37 -3.22 16.40
CA SER A 34 0.57 -4.12 15.25
C SER A 34 1.26 -3.36 14.11
N SER A 35 2.19 -4.02 13.44
CA SER A 35 2.89 -3.47 12.28
C SER A 35 2.30 -4.03 10.99
N LEU A 36 2.15 -3.17 9.98
CA LEU A 36 1.72 -3.55 8.64
C LEU A 36 2.63 -2.86 7.64
N LYS A 37 3.13 -3.64 6.68
CA LYS A 37 3.86 -3.16 5.52
C LYS A 37 3.12 -3.66 4.29
N ILE A 38 2.73 -2.76 3.41
CA ILE A 38 2.08 -3.08 2.14
C ILE A 38 3.02 -2.64 1.03
N ARG A 39 3.20 -3.48 0.03
CA ARG A 39 3.86 -3.14 -1.23
C ARG A 39 2.86 -3.39 -2.34
N CYS A 40 2.64 -2.40 -3.18
CA CYS A 40 1.73 -2.53 -4.31
C CYS A 40 2.41 -1.97 -5.55
N ALA A 41 2.51 -2.78 -6.58
CA ALA A 41 2.98 -2.37 -7.88
C ALA A 41 1.82 -2.41 -8.88
N MET A 42 1.66 -1.33 -9.64
CA MET A 42 0.68 -1.19 -10.70
C MET A 42 1.39 -1.52 -12.01
N PHE A 43 1.08 -2.68 -12.58
CA PHE A 43 1.69 -3.17 -13.81
C PHE A 43 0.84 -2.80 -15.02
N THR A 44 1.48 -2.39 -16.10
CA THR A 44 0.86 -2.17 -17.40
C THR A 44 1.79 -2.68 -18.50
N ARG A 45 1.28 -2.79 -19.71
CA ARG A 45 2.09 -2.89 -20.93
C ARG A 45 2.14 -1.51 -21.59
N ASP A 46 3.29 -1.11 -22.11
CA ASP A 46 3.43 0.11 -22.91
C ASP A 46 3.04 -0.14 -24.39
N ASP A 47 3.19 0.88 -25.23
CA ASP A 47 2.85 0.83 -26.66
C ASP A 47 3.71 -0.18 -27.46
N GLU A 48 4.85 -0.61 -26.90
CA GLU A 48 5.76 -1.61 -27.47
C GLU A 48 5.57 -3.01 -26.85
N ASP A 49 4.48 -3.22 -26.09
CA ASP A 49 4.16 -4.45 -25.34
C ASP A 49 5.20 -4.81 -24.26
N LYS A 50 6.01 -3.84 -23.81
CA LYS A 50 6.97 -4.04 -22.72
C LYS A 50 6.28 -3.87 -21.38
N LEU A 51 6.66 -4.70 -20.41
CA LEU A 51 6.15 -4.62 -19.05
C LEU A 51 6.71 -3.38 -18.36
N ALA A 52 5.81 -2.51 -17.91
CA ALA A 52 6.12 -1.35 -17.10
C ALA A 52 5.39 -1.44 -15.77
N ALA A 53 5.97 -0.87 -14.72
CA ALA A 53 5.31 -0.80 -13.43
C ALA A 53 5.75 0.42 -12.62
N ILE A 54 4.84 0.89 -11.77
CA ILE A 54 5.16 1.83 -10.70
C ILE A 54 4.74 1.21 -9.36
N GLY A 55 5.64 1.25 -8.38
CA GLY A 55 5.45 0.65 -7.08
C GLY A 55 5.37 1.68 -5.97
N TYR A 56 4.52 1.39 -4.98
CA TYR A 56 4.41 2.15 -3.74
C TYR A 56 4.42 1.24 -2.54
N ARG A 57 4.93 1.80 -1.45
CA ARG A 57 5.26 1.11 -0.22
C ARG A 57 4.61 1.87 0.93
N PHE A 58 3.69 1.24 1.62
CA PHE A 58 2.95 1.80 2.76
C PHE A 58 3.46 1.14 4.03
N ASP A 59 3.90 1.92 5.01
CA ASP A 59 4.60 1.41 6.18
C ASP A 59 4.05 1.97 7.50
N SER A 60 3.94 1.08 8.49
CA SER A 60 3.79 1.44 9.90
C SER A 60 5.03 2.17 10.45
N PRO A 61 4.87 2.97 11.53
CA PRO A 61 5.99 3.53 12.29
C PRO A 61 7.02 2.48 12.73
N THR A 62 8.29 2.87 12.78
CA THR A 62 9.40 2.01 13.24
C THR A 62 9.98 2.56 14.56
N ALA A 63 9.81 1.82 15.67
CA ALA A 63 10.03 2.31 17.04
C ALA A 63 11.40 1.97 17.70
N SER A 64 12.37 1.36 16.99
CA SER A 64 13.67 1.01 17.61
C SER A 64 14.56 2.26 17.83
N THR A 65 15.67 2.19 18.57
CA THR A 65 16.51 3.36 18.97
C THR A 65 17.83 3.51 18.21
N SER A 66 18.22 2.60 17.30
CA SER A 66 19.55 2.64 16.65
C SER A 66 19.66 3.13 15.19
N ASP A 67 18.62 3.05 14.34
CA ASP A 67 18.73 3.47 12.92
C ASP A 67 18.29 4.92 12.61
N ALA A 68 19.01 5.58 11.69
CA ALA A 68 18.74 6.93 11.16
C ALA A 68 17.59 7.00 10.14
N ASN A 69 16.97 5.87 9.79
CA ASN A 69 15.86 5.78 8.83
C ASN A 69 14.48 5.65 9.50
N LYS A 70 14.36 6.04 10.77
CA LYS A 70 13.13 5.85 11.54
C LYS A 70 12.14 6.98 11.34
N HIS A 71 10.88 6.58 11.25
CA HIS A 71 9.74 7.45 11.12
C HIS A 71 8.73 7.04 12.19
N SER A 72 8.21 8.03 12.92
CA SER A 72 7.21 7.86 13.97
C SER A 72 5.77 7.90 13.43
N PHE A 73 5.60 7.91 12.11
CA PHE A 73 4.31 8.09 11.44
C PHE A 73 4.11 7.08 10.30
N TYR A 74 2.84 6.80 10.02
CA TYR A 74 2.42 6.00 8.87
C TYR A 74 2.65 6.79 7.59
N HIS A 75 3.20 6.16 6.57
CA HIS A 75 3.58 6.87 5.35
C HIS A 75 3.57 5.99 4.12
N VAL A 76 3.61 6.64 2.95
CA VAL A 76 3.82 6.00 1.64
C VAL A 76 5.07 6.55 0.95
N GLN A 77 5.78 5.68 0.25
CA GLN A 77 6.95 6.01 -0.57
C GLN A 77 6.97 5.20 -1.88
N PRO A 78 7.58 5.73 -2.95
CA PRO A 78 7.84 4.97 -4.17
C PRO A 78 8.78 3.77 -3.93
N ILE A 79 8.64 2.73 -4.74
CA ILE A 79 9.57 1.60 -4.83
C ILE A 79 10.43 1.82 -6.07
N LYS A 80 11.75 1.92 -5.90
CA LYS A 80 12.68 2.14 -7.01
C LYS A 80 12.99 0.86 -7.79
N ASN A 81 13.22 -0.25 -7.08
CA ASN A 81 13.63 -1.51 -7.68
C ASN A 81 12.52 -2.55 -7.53
N LEU A 82 11.77 -2.77 -8.63
CA LEU A 82 10.85 -3.89 -8.74
C LEU A 82 11.60 -5.04 -9.42
N THR A 83 12.04 -6.00 -8.61
CA THR A 83 12.76 -7.19 -9.07
C THR A 83 11.76 -8.30 -9.37
N LEU A 84 11.81 -8.82 -10.59
CA LEU A 84 11.10 -10.02 -11.04
C LEU A 84 11.93 -11.27 -10.68
N ASN A 85 11.36 -12.45 -10.95
CA ASN A 85 12.10 -13.71 -10.84
C ASN A 85 13.41 -13.62 -11.65
N GLU A 86 14.46 -14.29 -11.17
CA GLU A 86 15.78 -14.35 -11.82
C GLU A 86 16.58 -13.03 -11.80
N GLY A 87 16.15 -12.04 -10.99
CA GLY A 87 16.94 -10.82 -10.76
C GLY A 87 16.73 -9.72 -11.80
N HIS A 88 15.80 -9.90 -12.75
CA HIS A 88 15.43 -8.86 -13.70
C HIS A 88 14.76 -7.69 -12.98
N VAL A 89 15.36 -6.50 -13.04
CA VAL A 89 14.81 -5.27 -12.45
C VAL A 89 14.06 -4.50 -13.53
N LEU A 90 12.81 -4.14 -13.26
CA LEU A 90 12.04 -3.29 -14.16
C LEU A 90 12.69 -1.90 -14.27
N PRO A 91 12.72 -1.29 -15.49
CA PRO A 91 13.23 0.06 -15.67
C PRO A 91 12.50 1.05 -14.75
N CYS A 92 13.28 1.85 -14.02
CA CYS A 92 12.75 2.89 -13.14
C CYS A 92 13.55 4.18 -13.35
N PRO A 93 12.88 5.34 -13.56
CA PRO A 93 13.57 6.60 -13.73
C PRO A 93 14.45 6.94 -12.51
N GLN A 94 15.71 7.31 -12.76
CA GLN A 94 16.70 7.53 -11.70
C GLN A 94 16.35 8.69 -10.77
N TRP A 95 15.51 9.61 -11.23
CA TRP A 95 15.06 10.77 -10.47
C TRP A 95 13.97 10.43 -9.43
N ILE A 96 13.38 9.23 -9.46
CA ILE A 96 12.36 8.86 -8.47
C ILE A 96 13.03 8.67 -7.09
N PRO A 97 12.59 9.42 -6.06
CA PRO A 97 13.13 9.27 -4.73
C PRO A 97 12.61 8.00 -4.07
N GLU A 98 13.52 7.19 -3.51
CA GLU A 98 13.16 6.00 -2.73
C GLU A 98 13.14 6.26 -1.22
N ARG A 99 13.81 7.31 -0.76
CA ARG A 99 14.04 7.56 0.68
C ARG A 99 13.34 8.80 1.21
N GLN A 100 13.36 9.90 0.45
CA GLN A 100 12.73 11.15 0.86
C GLN A 100 12.31 11.95 -0.38
N PRO A 101 11.13 12.60 -0.37
CA PRO A 101 10.22 12.70 0.78
C PRO A 101 9.37 11.43 0.99
N SER A 102 9.06 11.08 2.23
CA SER A 102 7.90 10.25 2.56
C SER A 102 6.63 11.10 2.57
N ILE A 103 5.52 10.53 2.10
CA ILE A 103 4.21 11.18 2.18
C ILE A 103 3.50 10.65 3.43
N PRO A 104 3.24 11.48 4.45
CA PRO A 104 2.53 11.06 5.65
C PRO A 104 1.09 10.66 5.30
N LEU A 105 0.60 9.63 5.97
CA LEU A 105 -0.77 9.15 5.84
C LEU A 105 -1.56 9.46 7.11
N ASP A 106 -2.84 9.73 6.95
CA ASP A 106 -3.79 9.87 8.06
C ASP A 106 -4.22 8.50 8.59
N ALA A 107 -3.24 7.73 9.07
CA ALA A 107 -3.42 6.42 9.65
C ALA A 107 -2.88 6.41 11.08
N LYS A 108 -3.56 5.66 11.96
CA LYS A 108 -3.25 5.57 13.40
C LYS A 108 -2.91 4.14 13.82
N ASP A 109 -3.30 3.16 13.01
CA ASP A 109 -3.10 1.74 13.23
C ASP A 109 -2.94 0.99 11.88
N ALA A 110 -2.67 -0.31 11.94
CA ALA A 110 -2.53 -1.15 10.75
C ALA A 110 -3.80 -1.18 9.88
N LEU A 111 -4.99 -1.08 10.47
CA LEU A 111 -6.24 -1.16 9.73
C LEU A 111 -6.51 0.14 8.94
N THR A 112 -6.31 1.29 9.56
CA THR A 112 -6.41 2.61 8.92
C THR A 112 -5.31 2.82 7.87
N LEU A 113 -4.13 2.19 8.03
CA LEU A 113 -3.13 2.10 6.96
C LEU A 113 -3.65 1.30 5.76
N PHE A 114 -4.25 0.14 6.00
CA PHE A 114 -4.84 -0.68 4.94
C PHE A 114 -6.00 0.04 4.23
N VAL A 115 -6.84 0.77 4.98
CA VAL A 115 -7.89 1.62 4.39
C VAL A 115 -7.27 2.73 3.55
N SER A 116 -6.23 3.41 4.04
CA SER A 116 -5.52 4.45 3.28
C SER A 116 -5.01 3.90 1.94
N PHE A 117 -4.40 2.71 1.96
CA PHE A 117 -3.99 2.00 0.75
C PHE A 117 -5.15 1.75 -0.22
N LEU A 118 -6.28 1.19 0.25
CA LEU A 118 -7.44 0.93 -0.60
C LEU A 118 -8.02 2.21 -1.21
N VAL A 119 -8.07 3.31 -0.46
CA VAL A 119 -8.53 4.61 -0.94
C VAL A 119 -7.57 5.18 -1.97
N SER A 120 -6.26 5.08 -1.74
CA SER A 120 -5.25 5.52 -2.70
C SER A 120 -5.35 4.74 -4.02
N LEU A 121 -5.70 3.45 -3.95
CA LEU A 121 -5.79 2.59 -5.14
C LEU A 121 -7.11 2.72 -5.89
N TYR A 122 -8.25 2.77 -5.19
CA TYR A 122 -9.59 2.68 -5.79
C TYR A 122 -10.47 3.92 -5.61
N GLY A 123 -9.97 4.94 -4.90
CA GLY A 123 -10.74 6.13 -4.57
C GLY A 123 -11.74 5.93 -3.42
N ARG A 124 -12.33 7.03 -2.98
CA ARG A 124 -13.24 7.06 -1.81
C ARG A 124 -14.57 6.36 -2.09
N SER A 125 -15.05 6.35 -3.33
CA SER A 125 -16.31 5.70 -3.73
C SER A 125 -16.26 4.18 -3.52
N TYR A 126 -15.10 3.56 -3.63
CA TYR A 126 -14.91 2.13 -3.38
C TYR A 126 -15.20 1.75 -1.92
N LEU A 127 -14.90 2.64 -0.96
CA LEU A 127 -15.20 2.39 0.46
C LEU A 127 -16.70 2.26 0.71
N ALA A 128 -17.54 3.03 0.02
CA ALA A 128 -18.99 2.96 0.17
C ALA A 128 -19.52 1.54 -0.17
N GLY A 129 -18.96 0.93 -1.23
CA GLY A 129 -19.25 -0.46 -1.60
C GLY A 129 -18.74 -1.48 -0.57
N LEU A 130 -17.53 -1.29 -0.03
CA LEU A 130 -17.01 -2.16 1.03
C LEU A 130 -17.89 -2.15 2.29
N PHE A 131 -18.43 -0.97 2.63
CA PHE A 131 -19.31 -0.81 3.78
C PHE A 131 -20.69 -1.44 3.61
N SER A 132 -21.16 -1.64 2.38
CA SER A 132 -22.49 -2.22 2.10
C SER A 132 -22.46 -3.74 1.94
N VAL A 133 -21.32 -4.33 1.57
CA VAL A 133 -21.23 -5.76 1.20
C VAL A 133 -20.68 -6.66 2.32
N SER A 134 -20.00 -6.08 3.32
CA SER A 134 -19.30 -6.89 4.34
C SER A 134 -19.99 -6.86 5.71
N SER A 135 -20.04 -8.02 6.38
CA SER A 135 -20.34 -8.12 7.82
C SER A 135 -19.33 -7.33 8.68
N PHE A 136 -18.18 -6.98 8.09
CA PHE A 136 -17.15 -6.14 8.66
C PHE A 136 -17.41 -4.63 8.48
N GLY A 137 -18.35 -4.24 7.61
CA GLY A 137 -18.60 -2.84 7.23
C GLY A 137 -18.91 -1.90 8.40
N PRO A 138 -19.74 -2.29 9.40
CA PRO A 138 -19.95 -1.49 10.60
C PRO A 138 -18.67 -1.24 11.41
N LYS A 139 -17.81 -2.26 11.56
CA LYS A 139 -16.51 -2.11 12.24
C LYS A 139 -15.58 -1.21 11.43
N LEU A 140 -15.47 -1.43 10.11
CA LEU A 140 -14.62 -0.59 9.27
C LEU A 140 -15.02 0.89 9.32
N ARG A 141 -16.34 1.19 9.35
CA ARG A 141 -16.85 2.56 9.50
C ARG A 141 -16.37 3.25 10.77
N SER A 142 -16.22 2.55 11.89
CA SER A 142 -15.72 3.20 13.12
C SER A 142 -14.27 3.66 12.96
N TYR A 143 -13.43 2.90 12.26
CA TYR A 143 -12.05 3.29 11.98
C TYR A 143 -11.94 4.44 10.98
N VAL A 144 -12.83 4.49 9.97
CA VAL A 144 -12.80 5.55 8.94
C VAL A 144 -13.35 6.88 9.45
N LYS A 145 -14.27 6.88 10.42
CA LYS A 145 -14.80 8.12 11.02
C LYS A 145 -13.71 9.02 11.59
N ASP A 146 -12.64 8.42 12.09
CA ASP A 146 -11.53 9.12 12.72
C ASP A 146 -10.46 9.60 11.72
N MET A 147 -10.64 9.28 10.44
CA MET A 147 -9.82 9.74 9.32
C MET A 147 -10.49 10.95 8.65
N HIS A 148 -9.69 11.90 8.15
CA HIS A 148 -10.15 13.03 7.33
C HIS A 148 -10.75 12.58 5.98
N ILE A 149 -10.66 11.29 5.66
CA ILE A 149 -11.30 10.63 4.51
C ILE A 149 -12.79 10.37 4.77
N GLY A 150 -13.28 10.48 6.00
CA GLY A 150 -14.69 10.27 6.36
C GLY A 150 -15.61 11.50 6.23
N ARG A 151 -15.07 12.69 5.93
CA ARG A 151 -15.83 13.95 5.79
C ARG A 151 -16.18 14.28 4.35
#